data_AF-A0A7L4PK22-F1
#
_entry.id   AF-A0A7L4PK22-F1
#
_cell.length_a   1.000
_cell.length_b   1.000
_cell.length_c   1.000
_cell.angle_alpha   90.00
_cell.angle_beta   90.00
_cell.angle_gamma   90.00
#
_symmetry.space_group_name_H-M   'P 1'
#
loop_
_entity.id
_entity.type
_entity.pdbx_description
1 polymer ?
#
loop_
_entity_poly.entity_id
_entity_poly.type
_entity_poly.pdbx_seq_one_letter_code
_entity_poly.pdbx_strand_id
1 'polypeptide(L)'
;MRFNNQTKIALATAACLVAQGYAFDFILKVQPHTLVIFSPLILYIGYLIFRARIDPQYQNPLYWIAAVVVLTLSNLGMYSF
;
A
#
# COMPACT_ATOMS: atom_id res chain seq x y z
N MET A 1 -10.94 -9.27 -19.87
CA MET A 1 -9.49 -8.97 -19.75
C MET A 1 -9.01 -9.43 -18.39
N ARG A 2 -8.05 -10.37 -18.32
CA ARG A 2 -7.54 -10.91 -17.05
C ARG A 2 -6.37 -10.02 -16.59
N PHE A 3 -6.64 -9.14 -15.63
CA PHE A 3 -5.62 -8.24 -15.08
C PHE A 3 -4.47 -9.05 -14.45
N ASN A 4 -3.25 -8.70 -14.82
CA ASN A 4 -2.03 -9.26 -14.25
C ASN A 4 -1.96 -8.94 -12.74
N ASN A 5 -1.44 -9.87 -11.95
CA ASN A 5 -1.34 -9.73 -10.49
C ASN A 5 -0.59 -8.45 -10.08
N GLN A 6 0.40 -8.03 -10.86
CA GLN A 6 1.10 -6.76 -10.67
C GLN A 6 0.16 -5.56 -10.78
N THR A 7 -0.69 -5.54 -11.81
CA THR A 7 -1.62 -4.43 -12.04
C THR A 7 -2.64 -4.34 -10.90
N LYS A 8 -3.11 -5.47 -10.37
CA LYS A 8 -4.02 -5.50 -9.22
C LYS A 8 -3.38 -4.90 -7.97
N ILE A 9 -2.14 -5.28 -7.67
CA ILE A 9 -1.43 -4.78 -6.50
C ILE A 9 -1.10 -3.30 -6.70
N ALA A 10 -0.60 -2.90 -7.87
CA ALA A 10 -0.30 -1.49 -8.19
C ALA A 10 -1.56 -0.61 -8.04
N LEU A 11 -2.71 -1.09 -8.51
CA LEU A 11 -3.98 -0.36 -8.41
C LEU A 11 -4.46 -0.26 -6.96
N ALA A 12 -4.30 -1.33 -6.16
CA ALA A 12 -4.58 -1.30 -4.73
C ALA A 12 -3.65 -0.34 -3.97
N THR A 13 -2.36 -0.34 -4.28
CA THR A 13 -1.38 0.59 -3.70
C THR A 13 -1.72 2.04 -4.06
N ALA A 14 -2.05 2.31 -5.32
CA ALA A 14 -2.45 3.65 -5.76
C ALA A 14 -3.73 4.12 -5.04
N ALA A 15 -4.73 3.24 -4.91
CA ALA A 15 -5.95 3.54 -4.17
C ALA A 15 -5.66 3.84 -2.69
N CYS A 16 -4.78 3.08 -2.04
CA CYS A 16 -4.36 3.35 -0.67
C CYS A 16 -3.60 4.67 -0.54
N LEU A 17 -2.67 4.99 -1.45
CA LEU A 17 -1.96 6.28 -1.47
C LEU A 17 -2.93 7.46 -1.54
N VAL A 18 -3.90 7.40 -2.44
CA VAL A 18 -4.91 8.47 -2.59
C VAL A 18 -5.79 8.55 -1.35
N ALA A 19 -6.29 7.41 -0.85
CA ALA A 19 -7.13 7.38 0.35
C ALA A 19 -6.39 7.91 1.59
N GLN A 20 -5.12 7.54 1.75
CA GLN A 20 -4.29 7.94 2.86
C GLN A 20 -3.95 9.44 2.79
N GLY A 21 -3.61 9.96 1.61
CA GLY A 21 -3.42 11.39 1.39
C GLY A 21 -4.69 12.20 1.69
N TYR A 22 -5.85 11.72 1.23
CA TYR A 22 -7.13 12.36 1.51
C TYR A 22 -7.47 12.34 3.01
N ALA A 23 -7.29 11.21 3.68
CA ALA A 23 -7.56 11.08 5.10
C ALA A 23 -6.64 11.96 5.96
N PHE A 24 -5.35 12.06 5.61
CA PHE A 24 -4.43 12.94 6.33
C PHE A 24 -4.78 14.43 6.15
N ASP A 25 -5.11 14.85 4.93
CA ASP A 25 -5.38 16.25 4.61
C ASP A 25 -6.77 16.71 5.10
N PHE A 26 -7.81 15.93 4.82
CA PHE A 26 -9.21 16.32 5.10
C PHE A 26 -9.73 15.86 6.47
N ILE A 27 -9.37 14.66 6.92
CA ILE A 27 -9.93 14.08 8.14
C ILE A 27 -9.08 14.47 9.35
N LEU A 28 -7.78 14.14 9.28
CA LEU A 28 -6.87 14.31 10.40
C LEU A 28 -6.24 15.72 10.45
N LYS A 29 -6.24 16.47 9.33
CA LYS A 29 -5.64 17.82 9.21
C LYS A 29 -4.21 17.89 9.75
N VAL A 30 -3.49 16.78 9.66
CA VAL A 30 -2.08 16.67 10.06
C VAL A 30 -1.22 16.63 8.80
N GLN A 31 -0.01 17.16 8.90
CA GLN A 31 1.01 16.95 7.88
C GLN A 31 1.80 15.70 8.28
N PRO A 32 1.41 14.50 7.77
CA PRO A 32 2.16 13.29 8.03
C PRO A 32 3.57 13.44 7.44
N HIS A 33 4.52 12.74 8.04
CA HIS A 33 5.88 12.70 7.51
C HIS A 33 5.86 12.10 6.10
N THR A 34 6.70 12.61 5.20
CA THR A 34 6.77 12.14 3.80
C THR A 34 6.89 10.62 3.70
N LEU A 35 7.66 10.00 4.60
CA LEU A 35 7.82 8.53 4.68
C LEU A 35 6.50 7.77 4.93
N VAL A 36 5.57 8.35 5.67
CA VAL A 36 4.26 7.75 5.99
C VAL A 36 3.32 7.81 4.79
N ILE A 37 3.38 8.90 4.02
CA ILE A 37 2.63 9.02 2.75
C ILE A 37 3.16 8.01 1.73
N PHE A 38 4.49 7.86 1.63
CA PHE A 38 5.11 6.94 0.67
C PHE A 38 5.17 5.48 1.15
N SER A 39 4.70 5.17 2.36
CA SER A 39 4.76 3.81 2.92
C SER A 39 4.07 2.73 2.07
N PRO A 40 2.92 2.98 1.41
CA PRO A 40 2.30 1.99 0.52
C PRO A 40 3.19 1.70 -0.70
N LEU A 41 3.91 2.72 -1.17
CA LEU A 41 4.80 2.65 -2.32
C LEU A 41 6.06 1.84 -1.99
N ILE A 42 6.59 1.99 -0.76
CA ILE A 42 7.71 1.17 -0.26
C ILE A 42 7.31 -0.32 -0.24
N LEU A 43 6.10 -0.64 0.24
CA LEU A 43 5.59 -2.02 0.20
C LEU A 43 5.47 -2.56 -1.23
N TYR A 44 5.07 -1.73 -2.19
CA TYR A 44 5.01 -2.12 -3.60
C TYR A 44 6.39 -2.38 -4.20
N ILE A 45 7.39 -1.56 -3.88
CA ILE A 45 8.78 -1.81 -4.30
C ILE A 45 9.30 -3.11 -3.66
N GLY A 46 8.99 -3.32 -2.38
CA GLY A 46 9.27 -4.57 -1.67
C GLY A 46 8.66 -5.78 -2.38
N TYR A 47 7.41 -5.68 -2.83
CA TYR A 47 6.74 -6.73 -3.63
C TYR A 47 7.50 -7.05 -4.92
N LEU A 48 7.98 -6.04 -5.65
CA LEU A 48 8.73 -6.24 -6.89
C LEU A 48 10.06 -6.95 -6.65
N ILE A 49 10.77 -6.59 -5.56
CA ILE A 49 12.03 -7.23 -5.18
C ILE A 49 11.78 -8.67 -4.72
N PHE A 50 10.75 -8.90 -3.91
CA PHE A 50 10.39 -10.24 -3.45
C PHE A 50 9.95 -11.13 -4.61
N ARG A 51 9.22 -10.57 -5.59
CA ARG A 51 8.85 -11.26 -6.82
C ARG A 51 10.04 -11.67 -7.66
N ALA A 52 11.09 -10.85 -7.67
CA ALA A 52 12.33 -11.18 -8.38
C ALA A 52 13.10 -12.33 -7.69
N ARG A 53 12.81 -12.66 -6.44
CA ARG A 53 13.49 -13.72 -5.67
C ARG A 53 12.65 -14.96 -5.36
N ILE A 54 11.33 -14.87 -5.39
CA ILE A 54 10.41 -15.97 -5.04
C ILE A 54 9.64 -16.41 -6.29
N ASP A 55 9.51 -17.73 -6.45
CA ASP A 55 8.74 -18.33 -7.54
C ASP A 55 7.32 -17.71 -7.65
N PRO A 56 6.92 -17.26 -8.84
CA PRO A 56 5.65 -16.57 -9.06
C PRO A 56 4.43 -17.46 -8.75
N GLN A 57 4.64 -18.79 -8.61
CA GLN A 57 3.62 -19.77 -8.31
C GLN A 57 3.19 -19.78 -6.83
N TYR A 58 4.06 -19.31 -5.92
CA TYR A 58 3.75 -19.16 -4.48
C TYR A 58 3.36 -17.74 -4.09
N GLN A 59 3.41 -16.80 -5.04
CA GLN A 59 3.23 -15.38 -4.75
C GLN A 59 1.76 -14.97 -4.86
N ASN A 60 1.02 -15.21 -3.77
CA ASN A 60 -0.38 -14.79 -3.66
C ASN A 60 -0.48 -13.25 -3.60
N PRO A 61 -1.08 -12.59 -4.61
CA PRO A 61 -1.17 -11.12 -4.65
C PRO A 61 -2.04 -10.55 -3.53
N LEU A 62 -2.98 -11.34 -3.02
CA LEU A 62 -3.87 -10.98 -1.92
C LEU A 62 -3.12 -10.67 -0.63
N TYR A 63 -2.02 -11.37 -0.33
CA TYR A 63 -1.22 -11.09 0.87
C TYR A 63 -0.58 -9.71 0.83
N TRP A 64 -0.08 -9.30 -0.34
CA TRP A 64 0.54 -7.99 -0.52
C TRP A 64 -0.50 -6.87 -0.50
N ILE A 65 -1.67 -7.10 -1.09
CA ILE A 65 -2.79 -6.16 -1.00
C ILE A 65 -3.23 -6.00 0.47
N ALA A 66 -3.39 -7.11 1.20
CA ALA A 66 -3.74 -7.09 2.61
C ALA A 66 -2.68 -6.35 3.45
N ALA A 67 -1.38 -6.59 3.20
CA ALA A 67 -0.30 -5.89 3.89
C ALA A 67 -0.36 -4.37 3.66
N VAL A 68 -0.59 -3.93 2.42
CA VAL A 68 -0.74 -2.50 2.09
C VAL A 68 -1.94 -1.90 2.82
N VAL A 69 -3.10 -2.56 2.79
CA VAL A 69 -4.32 -2.08 3.45
C VAL A 69 -4.15 -1.99 4.96
N VAL A 70 -3.61 -3.03 5.60
CA VAL A 70 -3.37 -3.07 7.04
C VAL A 70 -2.39 -1.95 7.44
N LEU A 71 -1.32 -1.75 6.66
CA LEU A 71 -0.35 -0.71 6.94
C LEU A 71 -0.96 0.69 6.82
N THR A 72 -1.79 0.93 5.81
CA THR A 72 -2.53 2.20 5.66
C THR A 72 -3.48 2.44 6.83
N LEU A 73 -4.24 1.42 7.27
CA LEU A 73 -5.13 1.54 8.43
C LEU A 73 -4.36 1.80 9.73
N SER A 74 -3.24 1.10 9.95
CA SER A 74 -2.38 1.31 11.11
C SER A 74 -1.81 2.74 11.15
N ASN A 75 -1.37 3.27 10.00
CA ASN A 75 -0.92 4.65 9.90
C ASN A 75 -2.05 5.63 10.25
N LEU A 76 -3.25 5.45 9.69
CA LEU A 76 -4.39 6.33 10.00
C LEU A 76 -4.77 6.25 11.48
N GLY A 77 -4.79 5.04 12.07
CA GLY A 77 -5.07 4.85 13.49
C GLY A 77 -4.05 5.54 14.39
N MET A 78 -2.76 5.40 14.08
CA MET A 78 -1.67 6.00 14.87
C MET A 78 -1.73 7.54 14.89
N TYR A 79 -2.19 8.17 13.81
CA TYR A 79 -2.32 9.63 13.72
C TYR A 79 -3.70 10.16 14.17
N SER A 80 -4.63 9.28 14.54
CA SER A 80 -5.97 9.67 15.02
C SER A 80 -6.06 9.94 16.53
N PHE A 81 -4.95 9.76 17.26
CA PHE A 81 -4.80 9.98 18.70
C PHE A 81 -4.01 11.26 18.98
#